data_AF-A0A084G216-F1
#
_entry.id   AF-A0A084G216-F1
#
_cell.length_a   1.000
_cell.length_b   1.000
_cell.length_c   1.000
_cell.angle_alpha   90.00
_cell.angle_beta   90.00
_cell.angle_gamma   90.00
#
_symmetry.space_group_name_H-M   'P 1'
#
loop_
_entity.id
_entity.type
_entity.pdbx_description
1 polymer ?
#
loop_
_entity_poly.entity_id
_entity_poly.type
_entity_poly.pdbx_seq_one_letter_code
_entity_poly.pdbx_strand_id
1 'polypeptide(L)'
;MLLSEDPATLIEHTIKNFNIAPDKQAVSRINESLSTLGQARELRAKEAEDAIRRLARSLKTKHSQHEELVSSHSSTDHASEIARLDTQKFRTAKAASDAEMETERLALQAADLAARLQELELQGVDGGESARRRDPIDDEVLLRLKVYRSLGIEVERDEKDGEFTKAIIRNDRKGDVHVVNMDKKFSRFFYANYFWQTV
;
A
#
# COMPACT_ATOMS: atom_id res chain seq x y z
N MET A 1 105.49 -67.46 -36.02
CA MET A 1 105.41 -66.61 -34.81
C MET A 1 104.06 -65.92 -34.88
N LEU A 2 103.12 -66.26 -34.00
CA LEU A 2 101.68 -66.05 -34.19
C LEU A 2 101.18 -64.65 -33.75
N LEU A 3 102.06 -63.66 -33.64
CA LEU A 3 101.73 -62.28 -33.26
C LEU A 3 102.45 -61.34 -34.23
N SER A 4 101.68 -60.61 -35.04
CA SER A 4 102.15 -59.70 -36.09
C SER A 4 102.60 -58.33 -35.58
N GLU A 5 102.44 -58.04 -34.29
CA GLU A 5 102.84 -56.79 -33.65
C GLU A 5 103.62 -57.07 -32.37
N ASP A 6 104.58 -56.19 -32.07
CA ASP A 6 105.35 -56.25 -30.82
C ASP A 6 104.44 -55.92 -29.64
N PRO A 7 104.25 -56.82 -28.64
CA PRO A 7 103.35 -56.60 -27.52
C PRO A 7 103.61 -55.30 -26.76
N ALA A 8 104.84 -54.78 -26.75
CA ALA A 8 105.15 -53.50 -26.14
C ALA A 8 104.43 -52.32 -26.82
N THR A 9 104.35 -52.33 -28.16
CA THR A 9 103.65 -51.28 -28.92
C THR A 9 102.14 -51.31 -28.70
N LEU A 10 101.54 -52.50 -28.56
CA LEU A 10 100.11 -52.64 -28.26
C LEU A 10 99.79 -52.12 -26.84
N ILE A 11 100.66 -52.39 -25.87
CA ILE A 11 100.54 -51.84 -24.51
C ILE A 11 100.67 -50.31 -24.53
N GLU A 12 101.61 -49.75 -25.29
CA GLU A 12 101.75 -48.29 -25.38
C GLU A 12 100.53 -47.63 -26.05
N HIS A 13 100.00 -48.23 -27.13
CA HIS A 13 98.78 -47.75 -27.79
C HIS A 13 97.56 -47.83 -26.88
N THR A 14 97.40 -48.90 -26.10
CA THR A 14 96.29 -49.01 -25.14
C THR A 14 96.41 -47.98 -24.01
N ILE A 15 97.61 -47.70 -23.49
CA ILE A 15 97.83 -46.66 -22.49
C ILE A 15 97.51 -45.27 -23.05
N LYS A 16 97.94 -44.96 -24.27
CA LYS A 16 97.67 -43.67 -24.93
C LYS A 16 96.19 -43.46 -25.24
N ASN A 17 95.49 -44.51 -25.63
CA ASN A 17 94.06 -44.46 -25.95
C ASN A 17 93.15 -44.52 -24.72
N PHE A 18 93.67 -44.92 -23.55
CA PHE A 18 92.90 -44.96 -22.30
C PHE A 18 92.81 -43.57 -21.67
N ASN A 19 91.86 -42.77 -22.16
CA ASN A 19 91.66 -41.40 -21.70
C ASN A 19 90.70 -41.34 -20.49
N ILE A 20 91.26 -41.12 -19.30
CA ILE A 20 90.53 -41.07 -18.02
C ILE A 20 89.83 -39.72 -17.79
N ALA A 21 90.30 -38.65 -18.43
CA ALA A 21 89.79 -37.30 -18.24
C ALA A 21 88.29 -37.12 -18.60
N PRO A 22 87.78 -37.59 -19.75
CA PRO A 22 86.35 -37.46 -20.10
C PRO A 22 85.44 -38.23 -19.14
N ASP A 23 85.88 -39.39 -18.66
CA ASP A 23 85.12 -40.19 -17.69
C ASP A 23 85.04 -39.50 -16.34
N LYS A 24 86.15 -38.92 -15.87
CA LYS A 24 86.16 -38.10 -14.65
C LYS A 24 85.23 -36.89 -14.76
N GLN A 25 85.20 -36.23 -15.92
CA GLN A 25 84.28 -35.13 -16.19
C GLN A 25 82.81 -35.60 -16.27
N ALA A 26 82.55 -36.78 -16.84
CA ALA A 26 81.22 -37.38 -16.85
C ALA A 26 80.72 -37.67 -15.42
N VAL A 27 81.57 -38.24 -14.56
CA VAL A 27 81.24 -38.48 -13.15
C VAL A 27 80.96 -37.16 -12.41
N SER A 28 81.75 -36.10 -12.64
CA SER A 28 81.48 -34.77 -12.05
C SER A 28 80.11 -34.23 -12.47
N ARG A 29 79.80 -34.29 -13.77
CA ARG A 29 78.49 -33.85 -14.30
C ARG A 29 77.32 -34.65 -13.74
N ILE A 30 77.50 -35.97 -13.55
CA ILE A 30 76.49 -36.84 -12.94
C ILE A 30 76.26 -36.42 -11.48
N ASN A 31 77.32 -36.14 -10.71
CA ASN A 31 77.18 -35.69 -9.32
C ASN A 31 76.47 -34.33 -9.21
N GLU A 32 76.77 -33.39 -10.10
CA GLU A 32 76.06 -32.11 -10.18
C GLU A 32 74.58 -32.31 -10.53
N SER A 33 74.30 -33.20 -11.50
CA SER A 33 72.92 -33.56 -11.89
C SER A 33 72.16 -34.24 -10.74
N LEU A 34 72.83 -35.09 -9.96
CA LEU A 34 72.23 -35.73 -8.78
C LEU A 34 71.97 -34.73 -7.66
N SER A 35 72.89 -33.78 -7.43
CA SER A 35 72.73 -32.72 -6.44
C SER A 35 71.54 -31.81 -6.77
N THR A 36 71.46 -31.34 -8.02
CA THR A 36 70.34 -30.52 -8.51
C THR A 36 69.02 -31.27 -8.46
N LEU A 37 68.99 -32.55 -8.84
CA LEU A 37 67.80 -33.40 -8.71
C LEU A 37 67.39 -33.59 -7.24
N GLY A 38 68.35 -33.76 -6.34
CA GLY A 38 68.11 -33.85 -4.90
C GLY A 38 67.43 -32.61 -4.35
N GLN A 39 67.95 -31.42 -4.68
CA GLN A 39 67.37 -30.14 -4.29
C GLN A 39 65.96 -29.94 -4.85
N ALA A 40 65.74 -30.27 -6.12
CA ALA A 40 64.42 -30.17 -6.75
C ALA A 40 63.40 -31.13 -6.11
N ARG A 41 63.82 -32.34 -5.74
CA ARG A 41 62.96 -33.31 -5.03
C ARG A 41 62.62 -32.83 -3.63
N GLU A 42 63.59 -32.30 -2.89
CA GLU A 42 63.35 -31.76 -1.55
C GLU A 42 62.38 -30.57 -1.58
N LEU A 43 62.52 -29.67 -2.56
CA LEU A 43 61.59 -28.56 -2.74
C LEU A 43 60.16 -29.06 -3.00
N ARG A 44 59.99 -30.00 -3.93
CA ARG A 44 58.66 -30.58 -4.23
C ARG A 44 58.06 -31.33 -3.04
N ALA A 45 58.89 -32.02 -2.26
CA ALA A 45 58.42 -32.70 -1.06
C ALA A 45 57.91 -31.69 -0.02
N LYS A 46 58.62 -30.59 0.20
CA LYS A 46 58.19 -29.50 1.09
C LYS A 46 56.90 -28.83 0.61
N GLU A 47 56.79 -28.53 -0.68
CA GLU A 47 55.58 -27.96 -1.27
C GLU A 47 54.36 -28.89 -1.10
N ALA A 48 54.53 -30.19 -1.34
CA ALA A 48 53.47 -31.17 -1.13
C ALA A 48 53.07 -31.28 0.35
N GLU A 49 54.05 -31.29 1.27
CA GLU A 49 53.79 -31.32 2.71
C GLU A 49 53.01 -30.08 3.17
N ASP A 50 53.39 -28.89 2.70
CA ASP A 50 52.68 -27.66 3.02
C ASP A 50 51.27 -27.63 2.45
N ALA A 51 51.06 -28.16 1.24
CA ALA A 51 49.74 -28.32 0.65
C ALA A 51 48.87 -29.27 1.48
N ILE A 52 49.41 -30.42 1.90
CA ILE A 52 48.72 -31.38 2.76
C ILE A 52 48.34 -30.73 4.10
N ARG A 53 49.28 -30.00 4.74
CA ARG A 53 49.01 -29.30 6.00
C ARG A 53 47.91 -28.24 5.86
N ARG A 54 47.88 -27.50 4.75
CA ARG A 54 46.82 -26.51 4.47
C ARG A 54 45.47 -27.19 4.27
N LEU A 55 45.42 -28.25 3.46
CA LEU A 55 44.19 -29.01 3.21
C LEU A 55 43.67 -29.68 4.48
N ALA A 56 44.55 -30.26 5.31
CA ALA A 56 44.18 -30.87 6.58
C ALA A 56 43.54 -29.85 7.56
N ARG A 57 44.09 -28.63 7.63
CA ARG A 57 43.48 -27.54 8.42
C ARG A 57 42.10 -27.16 7.87
N SER A 58 41.96 -27.00 6.55
CA SER A 58 40.69 -26.67 5.91
C SER A 58 39.63 -27.75 6.15
N LEU A 59 40.00 -29.03 6.00
CA LEU A 59 39.15 -30.16 6.27
C LEU A 59 38.67 -30.16 7.73
N LYS A 60 39.58 -29.94 8.69
CA LYS A 60 39.22 -29.85 10.10
C LYS A 60 38.21 -28.74 10.38
N THR A 61 38.39 -27.56 9.79
CA THR A 61 37.43 -26.46 9.91
C THR A 61 36.07 -26.83 9.30
N LYS A 62 36.05 -27.43 8.10
CA LYS A 62 34.80 -27.84 7.46
C LYS A 62 34.08 -28.95 8.20
N HIS A 63 34.83 -29.89 8.78
CA HIS A 63 34.25 -30.95 9.59
C HIS A 63 33.63 -30.41 10.87
N SER A 64 34.33 -29.52 11.58
CA SER A 64 33.78 -28.84 12.77
C SER A 64 32.53 -28.03 12.44
N GLN A 65 32.52 -27.29 11.31
CA GLN A 65 31.32 -26.56 10.86
C GLN A 65 30.16 -27.51 10.55
N HIS A 66 30.44 -28.66 9.94
CA HIS A 66 29.42 -29.66 9.65
C HIS A 66 28.86 -30.27 10.93
N GLU A 67 29.70 -30.64 11.90
CA GLU A 67 29.25 -31.15 13.20
C GLU A 67 28.42 -30.13 13.97
N GLU A 68 28.82 -28.85 13.95
CA GLU A 68 28.04 -27.75 14.53
C GLU A 68 26.67 -27.61 13.85
N LEU A 69 26.62 -27.62 12.51
CA LEU A 69 25.36 -27.54 11.77
C LEU A 69 24.47 -28.75 12.04
N VAL A 70 25.01 -29.96 12.02
CA VAL A 70 24.24 -31.19 12.30
C VAL A 70 23.73 -31.21 13.74
N SER A 71 24.54 -30.79 14.72
CA SER A 71 24.10 -30.73 16.11
C SER A 71 23.08 -29.62 16.37
N SER A 72 23.19 -28.49 15.65
CA SER A 72 22.21 -27.39 15.72
C SER A 72 20.86 -27.75 15.06
N HIS A 73 20.89 -28.60 14.04
CA HIS A 73 19.70 -29.03 13.32
C HIS A 73 19.25 -30.43 13.75
N SER A 74 18.43 -30.48 14.80
CA SER A 74 17.59 -31.64 15.06
C SER A 74 16.49 -31.70 13.98
N SER A 75 16.53 -32.73 13.13
CA SER A 75 15.55 -32.92 12.04
C SER A 75 14.11 -33.00 12.56
N THR A 76 13.93 -33.46 13.79
CA THR A 76 12.63 -33.53 14.48
C THR A 76 12.14 -32.15 14.91
N ASP A 77 13.04 -31.28 15.39
CA ASP A 77 12.68 -29.91 15.76
C ASP A 77 12.37 -29.09 14.51
N HIS A 78 13.11 -29.30 13.42
CA HIS A 78 12.83 -28.63 12.15
C HIS A 78 11.43 -28.99 11.59
N ALA A 79 11.06 -30.28 11.62
CA ALA A 79 9.74 -30.70 11.16
C ALA A 79 8.60 -30.13 12.04
N SER A 80 8.80 -30.04 13.36
CA SER A 80 7.81 -29.44 14.26
C SER A 80 7.70 -27.92 14.08
N GLU A 81 8.82 -27.23 13.85
CA GLU A 81 8.83 -25.81 13.53
C GLU A 81 8.14 -25.50 12.19
N ILE A 82 8.38 -26.31 11.15
CA ILE A 82 7.65 -26.18 9.88
C ILE A 82 6.14 -26.33 10.09
N ALA A 83 5.71 -27.38 10.79
CA ALA A 83 4.28 -27.59 11.04
C ALA A 83 3.65 -26.45 11.86
N ARG A 84 4.41 -25.89 12.82
CA ARG A 84 3.98 -24.70 13.60
C ARG A 84 3.83 -23.48 12.71
N LEU A 85 4.82 -23.20 11.85
CA LEU A 85 4.80 -22.07 10.92
C LEU A 85 3.69 -22.21 9.88
N ASP A 86 3.43 -23.41 9.36
CA ASP A 86 2.33 -23.67 8.44
C ASP A 86 0.97 -23.43 9.10
N THR A 87 0.82 -23.86 10.35
CA THR A 87 -0.39 -23.58 11.13
C THR A 87 -0.57 -22.09 11.37
N GLN A 88 0.52 -21.37 11.69
CA GLN A 88 0.49 -19.93 11.89
C GLN A 88 0.13 -19.20 10.59
N LYS A 89 0.76 -19.58 9.47
CA LYS A 89 0.48 -19.04 8.14
C LYS A 89 -0.98 -19.24 7.75
N PHE A 90 -1.54 -20.42 8.01
CA PHE A 90 -2.96 -20.69 7.75
C PHE A 90 -3.88 -19.81 8.61
N ARG A 91 -3.57 -19.68 9.92
CA ARG A 91 -4.35 -18.81 10.82
C ARG A 91 -4.29 -17.35 10.41
N THR A 92 -3.11 -16.83 10.04
CA THR A 92 -2.96 -15.44 9.61
C THR A 92 -3.66 -15.19 8.28
N ALA A 93 -3.57 -16.12 7.34
CA ALA A 93 -4.29 -16.02 6.06
C ALA A 93 -5.81 -16.02 6.27
N LYS A 94 -6.32 -16.89 7.16
CA LYS A 94 -7.74 -16.90 7.51
C LYS A 94 -8.18 -15.58 8.16
N ALA A 95 -7.43 -15.09 9.14
CA ALA A 95 -7.76 -13.83 9.81
C ALA A 95 -7.72 -12.63 8.83
N ALA A 96 -6.80 -12.63 7.87
CA ALA A 96 -6.75 -11.62 6.81
C ALA A 96 -7.98 -11.71 5.91
N SER A 97 -8.38 -12.92 5.47
CA SER A 97 -9.58 -13.12 4.65
C SER A 97 -10.86 -12.72 5.39
N ASP A 98 -10.98 -13.06 6.68
CA ASP A 98 -12.11 -12.65 7.51
C ASP A 98 -12.17 -11.11 7.66
N ALA A 99 -11.02 -10.46 7.83
CA ALA A 99 -10.93 -9.00 7.88
C ALA A 99 -11.29 -8.36 6.53
N GLU A 100 -10.83 -8.91 5.41
CA GLU A 100 -11.18 -8.43 4.06
C GLU A 100 -12.70 -8.49 3.84
N MET A 101 -13.36 -9.60 4.17
CA MET A 101 -14.82 -9.73 4.07
C MET A 101 -15.56 -8.68 4.92
N GLU A 102 -15.11 -8.41 6.14
CA GLU A 102 -15.71 -7.37 6.98
C GLU A 102 -15.47 -5.96 6.43
N THR A 103 -14.29 -5.69 5.86
CA THR A 103 -14.02 -4.40 5.21
C THR A 103 -14.91 -4.17 3.99
N GLU A 104 -15.12 -5.18 3.16
CA GLU A 104 -16.04 -5.11 2.02
C GLU A 104 -17.48 -4.87 2.48
N ARG A 105 -17.93 -5.58 3.53
CA ARG A 105 -19.26 -5.39 4.11
C ARG A 105 -19.45 -3.96 4.63
N LEU A 106 -18.47 -3.45 5.38
CA LEU A 106 -18.51 -2.08 5.91
C LEU A 106 -18.43 -1.03 4.80
N ALA A 107 -17.64 -1.26 3.76
CA ALA A 107 -17.56 -0.37 2.60
C ALA A 107 -18.91 -0.27 1.86
N LEU A 108 -19.61 -1.40 1.68
CA LEU A 108 -20.96 -1.40 1.11
C LEU A 108 -21.96 -0.64 1.99
N GLN A 109 -21.90 -0.82 3.32
CA GLN A 109 -22.75 -0.08 4.25
C GLN A 109 -22.46 1.42 4.21
N ALA A 110 -21.18 1.81 4.17
CA ALA A 110 -20.78 3.20 4.05
C ALA A 110 -21.26 3.82 2.73
N ALA A 111 -21.18 3.07 1.62
CA ALA A 111 -21.69 3.52 0.32
C ALA A 111 -23.21 3.72 0.32
N ASP A 112 -23.98 2.79 0.90
CA ASP A 112 -25.45 2.93 1.03
C ASP A 112 -25.82 4.13 1.91
N LEU A 113 -25.16 4.30 3.06
CA LEU A 113 -25.38 5.45 3.93
C LEU A 113 -25.00 6.78 3.26
N ALA A 114 -23.91 6.82 2.51
CA ALA A 114 -23.51 8.00 1.74
C ALA A 114 -24.53 8.33 0.65
N ALA A 115 -25.06 7.32 -0.06
CA ALA A 115 -26.11 7.52 -1.05
C ALA A 115 -27.41 8.07 -0.42
N ARG A 116 -27.84 7.51 0.72
CA ARG A 116 -29.01 8.02 1.47
C ARG A 116 -28.80 9.43 2.00
N LEU A 117 -27.60 9.74 2.48
CA LEU A 117 -27.25 11.08 2.94
C LEU A 117 -27.31 12.07 1.78
N GLN A 118 -26.77 11.71 0.61
CA GLN A 118 -26.87 12.52 -0.60
C GLN A 118 -28.33 12.72 -1.05
N GLU A 119 -29.18 11.69 -0.96
CA GLU A 119 -30.61 11.80 -1.23
C GLU A 119 -31.30 12.78 -0.27
N LEU A 120 -30.99 12.72 1.03
CA LEU A 120 -31.51 13.64 2.04
C LEU A 120 -31.00 15.07 1.86
N GLU A 121 -29.73 15.26 1.48
CA GLU A 121 -29.16 16.57 1.16
C GLU A 121 -29.84 17.19 -0.07
N LEU A 122 -30.14 16.38 -1.09
CA LEU A 122 -30.93 16.79 -2.26
C LEU A 122 -32.37 17.13 -1.90
N GLN A 123 -32.99 16.40 -0.97
CA GLN A 123 -34.31 16.73 -0.43
C GLN A 123 -34.27 18.00 0.43
N GLY A 124 -33.10 18.37 0.97
CA GLY A 124 -32.88 19.54 1.81
C GLY A 124 -33.49 19.40 3.20
N VAL A 125 -33.10 20.30 4.12
CA VAL A 125 -33.63 20.37 5.51
C VAL A 125 -35.13 20.72 5.57
N ASP A 126 -35.73 20.99 4.42
CA ASP A 126 -37.07 21.53 4.27
C ASP A 126 -38.09 20.48 3.83
N GLY A 127 -38.00 19.28 4.40
CA GLY A 127 -39.03 18.25 4.30
C GLY A 127 -40.37 18.63 4.96
N GLY A 128 -40.77 19.92 4.98
CA GLY A 128 -41.97 20.34 5.70
C GLY A 128 -42.63 21.67 5.31
N GLU A 129 -41.91 22.73 4.93
CA GLU A 129 -42.55 24.05 4.80
C GLU A 129 -42.25 24.81 3.49
N SER A 130 -41.00 24.90 3.02
CA SER A 130 -40.73 25.74 1.84
C SER A 130 -41.20 25.14 0.51
N ALA A 131 -41.33 23.82 0.42
CA ALA A 131 -41.93 23.17 -0.75
C ALA A 131 -43.46 23.36 -0.82
N ARG A 132 -44.14 23.53 0.32
CA ARG A 132 -45.58 23.84 0.39
C ARG A 132 -45.89 25.32 0.16
N ARG A 133 -44.97 26.23 0.53
CA ARG A 133 -45.09 27.67 0.25
C ARG A 133 -44.92 28.06 -1.22
N ARG A 134 -44.68 27.07 -2.09
CA ARG A 134 -44.62 27.24 -3.55
C ARG A 134 -45.80 26.58 -4.25
N ASP A 135 -46.93 26.45 -3.55
CA ASP A 135 -48.20 26.13 -4.21
C ASP A 135 -48.68 27.41 -4.95
N PRO A 136 -48.81 27.41 -6.29
CA PRO A 136 -49.19 28.60 -7.05
C PRO A 136 -50.51 29.23 -6.60
N ILE A 137 -51.38 28.45 -5.94
CA ILE A 137 -52.66 28.92 -5.40
C ILE A 137 -52.45 29.83 -4.18
N ASP A 138 -51.55 29.47 -3.26
CA ASP A 138 -51.24 30.28 -2.08
C ASP A 138 -50.52 31.57 -2.47
N ASP A 139 -49.66 31.51 -3.49
CA ASP A 139 -48.98 32.68 -4.03
C ASP A 139 -49.98 33.67 -4.67
N GLU A 140 -50.99 33.18 -5.40
CA GLU A 140 -52.05 34.02 -5.96
C GLU A 140 -52.90 34.69 -4.86
N VAL A 141 -53.26 33.96 -3.81
CA VAL A 141 -54.04 34.51 -2.67
C VAL A 141 -53.23 35.55 -1.91
N LEU A 142 -51.94 35.29 -1.65
CA LEU A 142 -51.03 36.24 -1.01
C LEU A 142 -50.83 37.50 -1.87
N LEU A 143 -50.71 37.35 -3.18
CA LEU A 143 -50.58 38.48 -4.10
C LEU A 143 -51.85 39.33 -4.12
N ARG A 144 -53.03 38.70 -4.21
CA ARG A 144 -54.34 39.39 -4.13
C ARG A 144 -54.49 40.11 -2.79
N LEU A 145 -54.11 39.48 -1.68
CA LEU A 145 -54.16 40.10 -0.35
C LEU A 145 -53.21 41.32 -0.24
N LYS A 146 -52.02 41.23 -0.84
CA LYS A 146 -51.07 42.34 -0.91
C LYS A 146 -51.60 43.50 -1.74
N VAL A 147 -52.29 43.22 -2.85
CA VAL A 147 -52.96 44.25 -3.67
C VAL A 147 -54.08 44.95 -2.88
N TYR A 148 -54.94 44.21 -2.19
CA TYR A 148 -56.01 44.82 -1.37
C TYR A 148 -55.45 45.66 -0.20
N ARG A 149 -54.34 45.22 0.41
CA ARG A 149 -53.67 46.02 1.44
C ARG A 149 -53.01 47.28 0.86
N SER A 150 -52.44 47.20 -0.35
CA SER A 150 -51.89 48.38 -1.04
C SER A 150 -52.94 49.41 -1.46
N LEU A 151 -54.20 48.97 -1.62
CA LEU A 151 -55.36 49.84 -1.83
C LEU A 151 -55.88 50.46 -0.51
N GLY A 152 -55.18 50.25 0.61
CA GLY A 152 -55.52 50.86 1.90
C GLY A 152 -56.64 50.15 2.66
N ILE A 153 -57.05 48.94 2.24
CA ILE A 153 -58.10 48.15 2.89
C ILE A 153 -57.44 47.16 3.86
N GLU A 154 -57.63 47.39 5.16
CA GLU A 154 -57.21 46.50 6.24
C GLU A 154 -58.46 45.88 6.89
N VAL A 155 -58.48 44.56 7.07
CA VAL A 155 -59.62 43.88 7.69
C VAL A 155 -59.14 43.20 8.97
N GLU A 156 -59.84 43.48 10.06
CA GLU A 156 -59.60 42.92 11.39
C GLU A 156 -60.59 41.79 11.63
N ARG A 157 -60.09 40.65 12.12
CA ARG A 157 -60.89 39.50 12.55
C ARG A 157 -61.02 39.53 14.06
N ASP A 158 -62.19 39.18 14.57
CA ASP A 158 -62.39 38.97 16.01
C ASP A 158 -61.75 37.63 16.43
N GLU A 159 -60.96 37.66 17.51
CA GLU A 159 -60.15 36.52 17.97
C GLU A 159 -61.00 35.34 18.50
N LYS A 160 -62.29 35.56 18.79
CA LYS A 160 -63.17 34.54 19.39
C LYS A 160 -63.96 33.71 18.39
N ASP A 161 -64.51 34.33 17.34
CA ASP A 161 -65.43 33.65 16.40
C ASP A 161 -64.87 33.55 14.96
N GLY A 162 -63.70 34.13 14.68
CA GLY A 162 -63.03 34.04 13.37
C GLY A 162 -63.71 34.80 12.22
N GLU A 163 -64.85 35.44 12.50
CA GLU A 163 -65.60 36.27 11.56
C GLU A 163 -64.95 37.67 11.40
N PHE A 164 -65.06 38.22 10.18
CA PHE A 164 -64.54 39.56 9.88
C PHE A 164 -65.51 40.63 10.39
N THR A 165 -65.14 41.29 11.47
CA THR A 165 -66.02 42.25 12.16
C THR A 165 -65.70 43.71 11.82
N LYS A 166 -64.47 44.04 11.43
CA LYS A 166 -64.11 45.44 11.16
C LYS A 166 -63.25 45.57 9.91
N ALA A 167 -63.59 46.52 9.05
CA ALA A 167 -62.76 46.93 7.91
C ALA A 167 -62.35 48.39 8.08
N ILE A 168 -61.07 48.67 7.92
CA ILE A 168 -60.46 49.99 7.96
C ILE A 168 -60.01 50.32 6.54
N ILE A 169 -60.52 51.41 5.99
CA ILE A 169 -60.20 51.86 4.63
C ILE A 169 -59.49 53.20 4.75
N ARG A 170 -58.25 53.25 4.28
CA ARG A 170 -57.42 54.45 4.28
C ARG A 170 -57.32 54.98 2.86
N ASN A 171 -57.79 56.20 2.64
CA ASN A 171 -57.65 56.87 1.35
C ASN A 171 -56.43 57.80 1.39
N ASP A 172 -55.29 57.33 0.90
CA ASP A 172 -54.03 58.07 0.92
C ASP A 172 -54.08 59.40 0.14
N ARG A 173 -55.03 59.56 -0.79
CA ARG A 173 -55.18 60.80 -1.59
C ARG A 173 -55.97 61.89 -0.88
N LYS A 174 -56.94 61.52 -0.04
CA LYS A 174 -57.79 62.47 0.70
C LYS A 174 -57.39 62.61 2.17
N GLY A 175 -56.61 61.68 2.71
CA GLY A 175 -56.16 61.66 4.11
C GLY A 175 -57.22 61.18 5.10
N ASP A 176 -58.34 60.64 4.61
CA ASP A 176 -59.46 60.18 5.42
C ASP A 176 -59.36 58.66 5.72
N VAL A 177 -59.74 58.29 6.94
CA VAL A 177 -59.80 56.89 7.40
C VAL A 177 -61.23 56.54 7.75
N HIS A 178 -61.81 55.59 7.02
CA HIS A 178 -63.15 55.07 7.27
C HIS A 178 -63.07 53.74 8.01
N VAL A 179 -63.57 53.72 9.24
CA VAL A 179 -63.71 52.49 10.03
C VAL A 179 -65.15 52.00 9.90
N VAL A 180 -65.32 50.85 9.26
CA VAL A 180 -66.63 50.23 9.01
C VAL A 180 -66.75 48.96 9.83
N ASN A 181 -67.78 48.89 10.68
CA ASN A 181 -68.13 47.69 11.41
C ASN A 181 -69.04 46.81 10.53
N MET A 182 -68.60 45.60 10.22
CA MET A 182 -69.29 44.66 9.34
C MET A 182 -70.30 43.85 10.15
N ASP A 183 -71.50 44.38 10.32
CA ASP A 183 -72.64 43.69 10.93
C ASP A 183 -73.46 42.94 9.86
N LYS A 184 -74.09 41.81 10.21
CA LYS A 184 -74.90 40.99 9.30
C LYS A 184 -76.21 41.67 8.87
N LYS A 185 -76.44 42.92 9.28
CA LYS A 185 -77.65 43.71 9.01
C LYS A 185 -77.69 44.30 7.60
N PHE A 186 -76.55 44.50 6.94
CA PHE A 186 -76.47 45.06 5.59
C PHE A 186 -76.05 44.01 4.57
N SER A 187 -76.50 44.16 3.31
CA SER A 187 -76.15 43.23 2.25
C SER A 187 -74.68 43.35 1.85
N ARG A 188 -74.08 42.24 1.37
CA ARG A 188 -72.69 42.23 0.86
C ARG A 188 -72.48 43.25 -0.28
N PHE A 189 -73.54 43.52 -1.06
CA PHE A 189 -73.51 44.50 -2.14
C PHE A 189 -73.41 45.95 -1.63
N PHE A 190 -74.07 46.25 -0.50
CA PHE A 190 -73.98 47.56 0.14
C PHE A 190 -72.54 47.84 0.61
N TYR A 191 -71.91 46.88 1.29
CA TYR A 191 -70.52 47.01 1.74
C TYR A 191 -69.53 47.14 0.58
N ALA A 192 -69.70 46.35 -0.49
CA ALA A 192 -68.82 46.43 -1.66
C ALA A 192 -68.88 47.81 -2.33
N ASN A 193 -70.08 48.37 -2.56
CA ASN A 193 -70.22 49.70 -3.15
C ASN A 193 -69.65 50.79 -2.23
N TYR A 194 -69.87 50.67 -0.92
CA TYR A 194 -69.33 51.63 0.05
C TYR A 194 -67.79 51.62 0.05
N PHE A 195 -67.17 50.44 0.00
CA PHE A 195 -65.71 50.31 -0.07
C PHE A 195 -65.15 50.90 -1.36
N TRP A 196 -65.76 50.61 -2.51
CA TRP A 196 -65.32 51.20 -3.79
C TRP A 196 -65.53 52.71 -3.90
N GLN A 197 -66.47 53.30 -3.14
CA GLN A 197 -66.67 54.74 -3.09
C GLN A 197 -65.70 55.47 -2.15
N THR A 198 -65.12 54.75 -1.18
CA THR A 198 -64.28 55.33 -0.11
C THR A 198 -62.78 55.13 -0.34
N VAL A 199 -62.37 54.15 -1.15
CA VAL A 199 -61.00 53.98 -1.66
C VAL A 199 -60.60 55.10 -2.63
#